data_AF-A0A6L3SQN8-F1
#
_entry.id   AF-A0A6L3SQN8-F1
#
_cell.length_a   1.000
_cell.length_b   1.000
_cell.length_c   1.000
_cell.angle_alpha   90.00
_cell.angle_beta   90.00
_cell.angle_gamma   90.00
#
_symmetry.space_group_name_H-M   'P 1'
#
loop_
_entity.id
_entity.type
_entity.pdbx_description
1 polymer ?
#
loop_
_entity_poly.entity_id
_entity_poly.type
_entity_poly.pdbx_seq_one_letter_code
_entity_poly.pdbx_strand_id
1 'polypeptide(L)'
;MSEAAIRKAIKSGRITAEPDGTLDPEVVREAWIRSTDPARTAVRTGSQGRQPVELAPAIAAQASVEAQLATTRVREILAAEGIQVDGPLTFNDARTAEKIVQTWQRNQAHAEAQGRLIDAEAAGRRWADEIVKLRARLLAIPGDIALELSHLTKHDVSVIDRIVRDAMEAGAGDDAS
;
A
#
# COMPACT_ATOMS: atom_id res chain seq x y z
N MET A 1 -32.35 25.36 -14.62
CA MET A 1 -31.20 26.06 -15.23
C MET A 1 -30.59 26.97 -14.18
N SER A 2 -29.26 26.99 -13.99
CA SER A 2 -28.65 27.82 -12.94
C SER A 2 -28.32 29.23 -13.44
N GLU A 3 -28.54 30.24 -12.60
CA GLU A 3 -28.26 31.66 -12.89
C GLU A 3 -26.79 31.90 -13.29
N ALA A 4 -25.87 31.15 -12.68
CA ALA A 4 -24.44 31.20 -12.99
C ALA A 4 -24.13 30.79 -14.45
N ALA A 5 -24.89 29.83 -15.00
CA ALA A 5 -24.72 29.38 -16.38
C ALA A 5 -25.20 30.45 -17.38
N ILE A 6 -26.30 31.15 -17.08
CA ILE A 6 -26.85 32.23 -17.89
C ILE A 6 -25.90 33.43 -17.91
N ARG A 7 -25.37 33.83 -16.74
CA ARG A 7 -24.39 34.93 -16.62
C ARG A 7 -23.11 34.66 -17.43
N LYS A 8 -22.64 33.41 -17.42
CA LYS A 8 -21.48 32.99 -18.22
C LYS A 8 -21.78 33.02 -19.73
N ALA A 9 -23.00 32.65 -20.13
CA ALA A 9 -23.42 32.66 -21.53
C ALA A 9 -23.50 34.09 -22.09
N ILE A 10 -24.04 35.04 -21.31
CA ILE A 10 -24.05 36.48 -21.66
C ILE A 10 -22.62 37.02 -21.77
N LYS A 11 -21.76 36.73 -20.80
CA LYS A 11 -20.34 37.15 -20.84
C LYS A 11 -19.59 36.61 -22.06
N SER A 12 -19.94 35.43 -22.54
CA SER A 12 -19.38 34.83 -23.75
C SER A 12 -19.99 35.32 -25.06
N GLY A 13 -20.95 36.25 -25.01
CA GLY A 13 -21.65 36.79 -26.19
C GLY A 13 -22.60 35.80 -26.87
N ARG A 14 -23.00 34.72 -26.18
CA ARG A 14 -23.87 33.66 -26.74
C ARG A 14 -25.35 33.97 -26.59
N ILE A 15 -25.70 34.82 -25.63
CA ILE A 15 -27.05 35.33 -25.38
C ILE A 15 -26.91 36.84 -25.23
N THR A 16 -27.62 37.59 -26.05
CA THR A 16 -27.65 39.05 -25.97
C THR A 16 -28.79 39.45 -25.06
N ALA A 17 -28.50 40.23 -24.02
CA ALA A 17 -29.53 40.83 -23.18
C ALA A 17 -30.15 42.04 -23.92
N GLU A 18 -31.45 42.26 -23.76
CA GLU A 18 -32.11 43.43 -24.30
C GLU A 18 -31.61 44.72 -23.63
N PRO A 19 -31.83 45.90 -24.23
CA PRO A 19 -31.36 47.19 -23.69
C PRO A 19 -31.88 47.50 -22.27
N ASP A 20 -32.96 46.85 -21.85
CA ASP A 20 -33.58 46.97 -20.52
C ASP A 20 -33.10 45.88 -19.53
N GLY A 21 -32.05 45.12 -19.87
CA GLY A 21 -31.47 44.09 -19.01
C GLY A 21 -32.29 42.80 -18.86
N THR A 22 -33.46 42.74 -19.50
CA THR A 22 -34.32 41.54 -19.52
C THR A 22 -33.83 40.54 -20.57
N LEU A 23 -34.02 39.24 -20.26
CA LEU A 23 -33.69 38.14 -21.16
C LEU A 23 -34.98 37.56 -21.73
N ASP A 24 -35.12 37.54 -23.04
CA ASP A 24 -36.21 36.82 -23.70
C ASP A 24 -36.03 35.30 -23.47
N PRO A 25 -36.95 34.65 -22.73
CA PRO A 25 -36.82 33.24 -22.37
C PRO A 25 -36.80 32.31 -23.60
N GLU A 26 -37.43 32.70 -24.71
CA GLU A 26 -37.47 31.88 -25.92
C GLU A 26 -36.17 32.01 -26.73
N VAL A 27 -35.58 33.20 -26.82
CA VAL A 27 -34.24 33.39 -27.42
C VAL A 27 -33.16 32.64 -26.65
N VAL A 28 -33.24 32.65 -25.31
CA VAL A 28 -32.35 31.88 -24.44
C VAL A 28 -32.50 30.38 -24.69
N ARG A 29 -33.75 29.89 -24.79
CA ARG A 29 -34.05 28.48 -25.06
C ARG A 29 -33.51 28.03 -26.42
N GLU A 30 -33.71 28.83 -27.47
CA GLU A 30 -33.19 28.53 -28.80
C GLU A 30 -31.66 28.53 -28.86
N ALA A 31 -31.01 29.53 -28.24
CA ALA A 31 -29.55 29.59 -28.17
C ALA A 31 -28.99 28.36 -27.43
N TRP A 32 -29.70 27.90 -26.40
CA TRP A 32 -29.32 26.71 -25.65
C TRP A 32 -29.49 25.42 -26.44
N ILE A 33 -30.62 25.26 -27.15
CA ILE A 33 -30.87 24.11 -28.03
C ILE A 33 -29.81 24.06 -29.14
N ARG A 34 -29.48 25.22 -29.75
CA ARG A 34 -28.44 25.33 -30.78
C ARG A 34 -27.03 25.04 -30.25
N SER A 35 -26.76 25.33 -28.98
CA SER A 35 -25.49 25.02 -28.33
C SER A 35 -25.39 23.56 -27.86
N THR A 36 -26.52 22.89 -27.66
CA THR A 36 -26.58 21.51 -27.19
C THR A 36 -26.67 20.59 -28.41
N ASP A 37 -25.67 20.66 -29.27
CA ASP A 37 -25.48 19.68 -30.32
C ASP A 37 -24.73 18.46 -29.74
N PRO A 38 -25.37 17.28 -29.62
CA PRO A 38 -24.70 16.07 -29.13
C PRO A 38 -23.49 15.68 -29.99
N ALA A 39 -23.41 16.11 -31.26
CA ALA A 39 -22.23 15.90 -32.11
C ALA A 39 -21.02 16.78 -31.70
N ARG A 40 -21.24 17.92 -31.01
CA ARG A 40 -20.15 18.79 -30.49
C ARG A 40 -19.77 18.49 -29.04
N THR A 41 -20.65 17.78 -28.31
CA THR A 41 -20.45 17.40 -26.90
C THR A 41 -19.95 15.95 -26.75
N ALA A 42 -19.57 15.31 -27.86
CA ALA A 42 -18.82 14.08 -27.81
C ALA A 42 -17.50 14.35 -27.07
N VAL A 43 -17.40 13.84 -25.84
CA VAL A 43 -16.13 13.75 -25.11
C VAL A 43 -15.15 13.05 -26.04
N ARG A 44 -14.08 13.77 -26.39
CA ARG A 44 -13.06 13.33 -27.34
C ARG A 44 -12.29 12.14 -26.76
N THR A 45 -12.90 10.97 -26.82
CA THR A 45 -12.25 9.65 -26.68
C THR A 45 -11.71 9.19 -28.04
N GLY A 46 -11.49 10.13 -28.96
CA GLY A 46 -10.73 9.87 -30.17
C GLY A 46 -9.26 9.76 -29.82
N SER A 47 -8.62 8.72 -30.35
CA SER A 47 -7.17 8.49 -30.41
C SER A 47 -6.46 9.65 -31.12
N GLN A 48 -6.42 10.82 -30.49
CA GLN A 48 -5.62 11.94 -30.98
C GLN A 48 -4.17 11.60 -30.74
N GLY A 49 -3.55 11.09 -31.81
CA GLY A 49 -2.15 11.29 -32.14
C GLY A 49 -1.20 11.07 -30.97
N ARG A 50 -0.96 9.80 -30.63
CA ARG A 50 0.37 9.45 -30.12
C ARG A 50 1.32 9.62 -31.29
N GLN A 51 1.78 10.83 -31.52
CA GLN A 51 2.91 11.06 -32.41
C GLN A 51 4.06 10.25 -31.79
N PRO A 52 4.60 9.23 -32.47
CA PRO A 52 5.69 8.46 -31.92
C PRO A 52 6.85 9.44 -31.78
N VAL A 53 7.11 9.88 -30.55
CA VAL A 53 8.41 10.48 -30.24
C VAL A 53 9.37 9.32 -30.40
N GLU A 54 10.20 9.36 -31.44
CA GLU A 54 11.24 8.37 -31.65
C GLU A 54 12.24 8.53 -30.51
N LEU A 55 12.01 7.76 -29.45
CA LEU A 55 12.87 7.73 -28.28
C LEU A 55 14.21 7.12 -28.70
N ALA A 56 15.30 7.64 -28.17
CA ALA A 56 16.60 7.00 -28.32
C ALA A 56 16.49 5.52 -27.89
N PRO A 57 17.17 4.57 -28.57
CA PRO A 57 16.96 3.14 -28.39
C PRO A 57 17.16 2.67 -26.93
N ALA A 58 18.06 3.31 -26.19
CA ALA A 58 18.26 3.04 -24.76
C ALA A 58 17.02 3.39 -23.90
N ILE A 59 16.37 4.52 -24.18
CA ILE A 59 15.16 4.96 -23.46
C ILE A 59 13.99 4.04 -23.79
N ALA A 60 13.85 3.64 -25.06
CA ALA A 60 12.81 2.69 -25.47
C ALA A 60 12.99 1.31 -24.80
N ALA A 61 14.23 0.82 -24.72
CA ALA A 61 14.55 -0.45 -24.04
C ALA A 61 14.22 -0.37 -22.54
N GLN A 62 14.64 0.71 -21.86
CA GLN A 62 14.33 0.92 -20.44
C GLN A 62 12.82 1.01 -20.19
N ALA A 63 12.09 1.79 -21.00
CA ALA A 63 10.64 1.91 -20.88
C ALA A 63 9.91 0.56 -21.06
N SER A 64 10.42 -0.31 -21.94
CA SER A 64 9.87 -1.66 -22.11
C SER A 64 10.09 -2.54 -20.87
N VAL A 65 11.27 -2.47 -20.26
CA VAL A 65 11.58 -3.21 -19.02
C VAL A 65 10.69 -2.72 -17.88
N GLU A 66 10.57 -1.41 -17.70
CA GLU A 66 9.70 -0.80 -16.69
C GLU A 66 8.22 -1.18 -16.90
N ALA A 67 7.74 -1.21 -18.14
CA ALA A 67 6.37 -1.64 -18.46
C ALA A 67 6.13 -3.12 -18.11
N GLN A 68 7.12 -3.99 -18.34
CA GLN A 68 7.04 -5.40 -17.96
C GLN A 68 7.01 -5.54 -16.44
N LEU A 69 7.88 -4.84 -15.71
CA LEU A 69 7.90 -4.84 -14.24
C LEU A 69 6.58 -4.33 -13.66
N ALA A 70 6.02 -3.25 -14.21
CA ALA A 70 4.73 -2.72 -13.79
C ALA A 70 3.59 -3.74 -14.01
N THR A 71 3.60 -4.44 -15.15
CA THR A 71 2.62 -5.50 -15.45
C THR A 71 2.73 -6.66 -14.46
N THR A 72 3.95 -7.14 -14.19
CA THR A 72 4.19 -8.17 -13.17
C THR A 72 3.69 -7.73 -11.81
N ARG A 73 3.98 -6.49 -11.41
CA ARG A 73 3.57 -5.96 -10.11
C ARG A 73 2.06 -5.86 -9.96
N VAL A 74 1.35 -5.42 -10.99
CA VAL A 74 -0.13 -5.37 -10.98
C VAL A 74 -0.71 -6.78 -10.79
N ARG A 75 -0.16 -7.79 -11.48
CA ARG A 75 -0.61 -9.18 -11.31
C ARG A 75 -0.36 -9.70 -9.90
N GLU A 76 0.80 -9.43 -9.32
CA GLU A 76 1.11 -9.82 -7.94
C GLU A 76 0.13 -9.22 -6.93
N ILE A 77 -0.18 -7.92 -7.07
CA ILE A 77 -1.12 -7.22 -6.18
C ILE A 77 -2.52 -7.86 -6.27
N LEU A 78 -3.00 -8.14 -7.48
CA LEU A 78 -4.30 -8.76 -7.68
C LEU A 78 -4.32 -10.20 -7.13
N ALA A 79 -3.26 -10.96 -7.38
CA ALA A 79 -3.14 -12.33 -6.89
C ALA A 79 -3.09 -12.42 -5.36
N ALA A 80 -2.48 -11.44 -4.69
CA ALA A 80 -2.46 -11.36 -3.22
C ALA A 80 -3.85 -11.21 -2.61
N GLU A 81 -4.80 -10.61 -3.34
CA GLU A 81 -6.22 -10.51 -2.96
C GLU A 81 -7.07 -11.64 -3.58
N GLY A 82 -6.44 -12.67 -4.14
CA GLY A 82 -7.12 -13.82 -4.74
C GLY A 82 -7.73 -13.55 -6.12
N ILE A 83 -7.48 -12.39 -6.74
CA ILE A 83 -7.98 -12.03 -8.07
C ILE A 83 -7.00 -12.54 -9.13
N GLN A 84 -7.41 -13.54 -9.90
CA GLN A 84 -6.63 -14.06 -11.02
C GLN A 84 -7.07 -13.35 -12.31
N VAL A 85 -6.11 -12.90 -13.11
CA VAL A 85 -6.36 -12.28 -14.42
C VAL A 85 -5.77 -13.17 -15.50
N ASP A 86 -6.65 -13.84 -16.23
CA ASP A 86 -6.27 -14.65 -17.38
C ASP A 86 -6.14 -13.76 -18.62
N GLY A 87 -4.91 -13.66 -19.15
CA GLY A 87 -4.62 -12.93 -20.38
C GLY A 87 -4.00 -11.54 -20.19
N PRO A 88 -4.21 -10.61 -21.15
CA PRO A 88 -3.61 -9.29 -21.10
C PRO A 88 -4.26 -8.43 -20.01
N LEU A 89 -3.44 -7.71 -19.22
CA LEU A 89 -3.95 -6.77 -18.22
C LEU A 89 -4.75 -5.65 -18.89
N THR A 90 -5.91 -5.35 -18.30
CA THR A 90 -6.75 -4.23 -18.69
C THR A 90 -6.51 -3.01 -17.80
N PHE A 91 -6.99 -1.85 -18.24
CA PHE A 91 -6.95 -0.63 -17.41
C PHE A 91 -7.71 -0.78 -16.09
N ASN A 92 -8.80 -1.56 -16.08
CA ASN A 92 -9.58 -1.79 -14.87
C ASN A 92 -8.80 -2.63 -13.84
N ASP A 93 -8.00 -3.59 -14.31
CA ASP A 93 -7.12 -4.41 -13.46
C ASP A 93 -6.06 -3.54 -12.78
N ALA A 94 -5.42 -2.65 -13.54
CA ALA A 94 -4.45 -1.69 -13.00
C ALA A 94 -5.09 -0.74 -11.97
N ARG A 95 -6.30 -0.22 -12.24
CA ARG A 95 -7.05 0.64 -11.32
C ARG A 95 -7.46 -0.10 -10.04
N THR A 96 -7.80 -1.37 -10.17
CA THR A 96 -8.14 -2.23 -9.03
C THR A 96 -6.92 -2.47 -8.15
N ALA A 97 -5.78 -2.83 -8.74
CA ALA A 97 -4.51 -2.96 -8.02
C ALA A 97 -4.10 -1.66 -7.32
N GLU A 98 -4.27 -0.50 -7.96
CA GLU A 98 -4.02 0.81 -7.34
C GLU A 98 -4.89 1.01 -6.09
N LYS A 99 -6.18 0.66 -6.16
CA LYS A 99 -7.09 0.79 -5.01
C LYS A 99 -6.74 -0.18 -3.88
N ILE A 100 -6.34 -1.40 -4.20
CA ILE A 100 -5.86 -2.39 -3.23
C ILE A 100 -4.65 -1.83 -2.47
N VAL A 101 -3.63 -1.34 -3.18
CA VAL A 101 -2.44 -0.76 -2.56
C VAL A 101 -2.79 0.46 -1.70
N GLN A 102 -3.68 1.34 -2.17
CA GLN A 102 -4.16 2.47 -1.36
C GLN A 102 -4.84 2.02 -0.07
N THR A 103 -5.59 0.92 -0.10
CA THR A 103 -6.21 0.34 1.09
C THR A 103 -5.16 -0.22 2.05
N TRP A 104 -4.18 -0.97 1.54
CA TRP A 104 -3.07 -1.48 2.36
C TRP A 104 -2.28 -0.35 3.03
N GLN A 105 -1.95 0.70 2.28
CA GLN A 105 -1.24 1.87 2.82
C GLN A 105 -2.05 2.56 3.92
N ARG A 106 -3.37 2.71 3.76
CA ARG A 106 -4.22 3.26 4.81
C ARG A 106 -4.24 2.37 6.04
N ASN A 107 -4.40 1.06 5.86
CA ASN A 107 -4.40 0.10 6.96
C ASN A 107 -3.08 0.13 7.73
N GLN A 108 -1.96 0.18 7.01
CA GLN A 108 -0.63 0.32 7.61
C GLN A 108 -0.50 1.63 8.39
N ALA A 109 -0.85 2.78 7.79
CA ALA A 109 -0.81 4.07 8.45
C ALA A 109 -1.72 4.14 9.69
N HIS A 110 -2.90 3.52 9.62
CA HIS A 110 -3.80 3.38 10.77
C HIS A 110 -3.18 2.53 11.88
N ALA A 111 -2.54 1.41 11.54
CA ALA A 111 -1.88 0.54 12.51
C ALA A 111 -0.66 1.22 13.16
N GLU A 112 0.13 1.98 12.39
CA GLU A 112 1.23 2.82 12.88
C GLU A 112 0.72 3.90 13.83
N ALA A 113 -0.32 4.64 13.45
CA ALA A 113 -0.92 5.68 14.30
C ALA A 113 -1.52 5.13 15.60
N GLN A 114 -1.99 3.87 15.58
CA GLN A 114 -2.47 3.16 16.76
C GLN A 114 -1.33 2.54 17.61
N GLY A 115 -0.07 2.66 17.19
CA GLY A 115 1.08 2.07 17.88
C GLY A 115 1.06 0.54 17.87
N ARG A 116 0.39 -0.09 16.89
CA ARG A 116 0.26 -1.55 16.80
C ARG A 116 1.39 -2.22 16.03
N LEU A 117 2.19 -1.44 15.30
CA LEU A 117 3.35 -1.94 14.57
C LEU A 117 4.62 -1.65 15.36
N ILE A 118 5.50 -2.65 15.41
CA ILE A 118 6.86 -2.51 15.92
C ILE A 118 7.82 -2.82 14.77
N ASP A 119 8.98 -2.14 14.78
CA ASP A 119 10.04 -2.42 13.81
C ASP A 119 10.57 -3.85 13.99
N ALA A 120 10.63 -4.61 12.90
CA ALA A 120 10.97 -6.02 12.94
C ALA A 120 12.41 -6.25 13.40
N GLU A 121 13.36 -5.40 12.98
CA GLU A 121 14.76 -5.51 13.36
C GLU A 121 14.96 -5.16 14.84
N ALA A 122 14.29 -4.11 15.32
CA ALA A 122 14.29 -3.73 16.73
C ALA A 122 13.62 -4.81 17.59
N ALA A 123 12.50 -5.40 17.15
CA ALA A 123 11.83 -6.49 17.83
C ALA A 123 12.74 -7.73 17.93
N GLY A 124 13.38 -8.10 16.81
CA GLY A 124 14.34 -9.21 16.75
C GLY A 124 15.54 -9.00 17.68
N ARG A 125 16.16 -7.82 17.65
CA ARG A 125 17.26 -7.47 18.57
C ARG A 125 16.83 -7.55 20.03
N ARG A 126 15.67 -6.95 20.36
CA ARG A 126 15.13 -6.99 21.73
C ARG A 126 14.89 -8.42 22.19
N TRP A 127 14.32 -9.27 21.34
CA TRP A 127 14.07 -10.67 21.68
C TRP A 127 15.38 -11.44 21.89
N ALA A 128 16.36 -11.26 21.00
CA ALA A 128 17.68 -11.88 21.15
C ALA A 128 18.34 -11.47 22.47
N ASP A 129 18.28 -10.18 22.83
CA ASP A 129 18.82 -9.68 24.10
C ASP A 129 18.12 -10.32 25.31
N GLU A 130 16.80 -10.48 25.27
CA GLU A 130 16.05 -11.15 26.34
C GLU A 130 16.42 -12.64 26.44
N ILE A 131 16.62 -13.33 25.32
CA ILE A 131 17.09 -14.73 25.31
C ILE A 131 18.49 -14.85 25.90
N VAL A 132 19.41 -13.94 25.58
CA VAL A 132 20.75 -13.92 26.17
C VAL A 132 20.69 -13.71 27.69
N LYS A 133 19.85 -12.79 28.17
CA LYS A 133 19.64 -12.57 29.61
C LYS A 133 19.03 -13.78 30.29
N LEU A 134 18.03 -14.40 29.66
CA LEU A 134 17.40 -15.63 30.17
C LEU A 134 18.44 -16.75 30.28
N ARG A 135 19.24 -16.96 29.23
CA ARG A 135 20.34 -17.93 29.23
C ARG A 135 21.33 -17.68 30.36
N ALA A 136 21.73 -16.43 30.57
CA ALA A 136 22.65 -16.07 31.64
C ALA A 136 22.06 -16.37 33.04
N ARG A 137 20.77 -16.06 33.26
CA ARG A 137 20.07 -16.36 34.51
C ARG A 137 19.96 -17.86 34.77
N LEU A 138 19.62 -18.65 33.75
CA LEU A 138 19.54 -20.10 33.87
C LEU A 138 20.89 -20.70 34.26
N LEU A 139 21.98 -20.25 33.65
CA LEU A 139 23.34 -20.70 33.98
C LEU A 139 23.82 -20.26 35.36
N ALA A 140 23.21 -19.24 35.97
CA ALA A 140 23.53 -18.80 37.33
C ALA A 140 22.88 -19.67 38.42
N ILE A 141 21.76 -20.33 38.11
CA ILE A 141 20.96 -21.11 39.07
C ILE A 141 21.79 -22.09 39.93
N PRO A 142 22.70 -22.92 39.36
CA PRO A 142 23.47 -23.86 40.19
C PRO A 142 24.39 -23.16 41.20
N GLY A 143 24.94 -22.00 40.82
CA GLY A 143 25.77 -21.18 41.70
C GLY A 143 24.97 -20.54 42.82
N ASP A 144 23.80 -19.98 42.49
CA ASP A 144 22.89 -19.37 43.47
C ASP A 144 22.39 -20.41 44.48
N ILE A 145 22.04 -21.62 44.01
CA ILE A 145 21.64 -22.75 44.88
C ILE A 145 22.78 -23.17 45.81
N ALA A 146 24.03 -23.22 45.32
CA ALA A 146 25.18 -23.58 46.16
C ALA A 146 25.45 -22.55 47.27
N LEU A 147 25.10 -21.28 47.04
CA LEU A 147 25.20 -20.20 48.03
C LEU A 147 24.08 -20.26 49.07
N GLU A 148 22.84 -20.49 48.66
CA GLU A 148 21.68 -20.56 49.57
C GLU A 148 21.65 -21.88 50.36
N LEU A 149 22.01 -23.00 49.73
CA LEU A 149 21.96 -24.34 50.30
C LEU A 149 23.37 -24.88 50.52
N SER A 150 24.09 -24.28 51.47
CA SER A 150 25.49 -24.62 51.79
C SER A 150 25.73 -26.06 52.27
N HIS A 151 24.67 -26.81 52.58
CA HIS A 151 24.73 -28.23 52.95
C HIS A 151 24.81 -29.16 51.74
N LEU A 152 24.55 -28.67 50.52
CA LEU A 152 24.68 -29.46 49.30
C LEU A 152 26.15 -29.80 49.02
N THR A 153 26.38 -31.01 48.54
CA THR A 153 27.72 -31.44 48.14
C THR A 153 28.06 -30.89 46.74
N LYS A 154 29.36 -30.88 46.41
CA LYS A 154 29.82 -30.54 45.06
C LYS A 154 29.20 -31.43 43.97
N HIS A 155 28.93 -32.69 44.31
CA HIS A 155 28.29 -33.63 43.40
C HIS A 155 26.85 -33.22 43.10
N ASP A 156 26.07 -32.84 44.12
CA ASP A 156 24.67 -32.42 43.97
C ASP A 156 24.57 -31.18 43.07
N VAL A 157 25.43 -30.18 43.31
CA VAL A 157 25.50 -28.97 42.48
C VAL A 157 25.87 -29.29 41.03
N SER A 158 26.77 -30.25 40.79
CA SER A 158 27.11 -30.67 39.42
C SER A 158 25.97 -31.39 38.71
N VAL A 159 25.15 -32.14 39.45
CA VAL A 159 23.97 -32.81 38.89
C VAL A 159 22.92 -31.77 38.49
N ILE A 160 22.71 -30.74 39.32
CA ILE A 160 21.81 -29.62 39.03
C ILE A 160 22.28 -28.85 37.79
N ASP A 161 23.57 -28.49 37.69
CA ASP A 161 24.13 -27.80 36.53
C ASP A 161 23.89 -28.58 35.23
N ARG A 162 24.15 -29.90 35.25
CA ARG A 162 23.88 -30.77 34.12
C ARG A 162 22.40 -30.78 33.72
N ILE A 163 21.47 -30.96 34.67
CA ILE A 163 20.03 -30.97 34.38
C ILE A 163 19.58 -29.65 33.76
N VAL A 164 20.08 -28.52 34.26
CA VAL A 164 19.77 -27.19 33.70
C VAL A 164 20.26 -27.08 32.26
N ARG A 165 21.48 -27.52 31.96
CA ARG A 165 22.03 -27.51 30.59
C ARG A 165 21.26 -28.44 29.67
N ASP A 166 20.98 -29.67 30.10
CA ASP A 166 20.22 -30.66 29.33
C ASP A 166 18.82 -30.11 28.97
N ALA A 167 18.15 -29.42 29.91
CA ALA A 167 16.86 -28.78 29.67
C ALA A 167 16.96 -27.61 28.66
N MET A 168 18.03 -26.82 28.73
CA MET A 168 18.28 -25.74 27.78
C MET A 168 18.59 -26.27 26.37
N GLU A 169 19.31 -27.39 26.26
CA GLU A 169 19.60 -28.05 24.98
C GLU A 169 18.35 -28.66 24.36
N ALA A 170 17.51 -29.33 25.17
CA ALA A 170 16.23 -29.86 24.71
C ALA A 170 15.30 -28.77 24.17
N GLY A 171 15.26 -27.59 24.82
CA GLY A 171 14.46 -26.46 24.37
C GLY A 171 14.98 -25.77 23.10
N ALA A 172 16.25 -25.96 22.72
CA ALA A 172 16.82 -25.41 21.49
C ALA A 172 16.52 -26.28 20.25
N GLY A 173 16.03 -27.51 20.44
CA GLY A 173 15.86 -28.51 19.38
C GLY A 173 14.53 -28.54 18.64
N ASP A 174 13.55 -27.68 18.99
CA ASP A 174 12.16 -27.79 18.50
C ASP A 174 11.76 -26.77 17.42
N ASP A 175 12.69 -25.90 16.99
CA ASP A 175 12.44 -24.87 15.94
C ASP A 175 12.74 -25.35 14.49
N ALA A 176 12.63 -26.65 14.25
CA ALA A 176 12.83 -27.25 12.92
C ALA A 176 11.68 -28.20 12.54
N SER A 177 10.45 -27.68 12.46
CA SER A 177 9.31 -28.34 11.79
C SER A 177 8.31 -27.32 11.26
#